data_AF-A0A7S2TJH9-F1
#
_entry.id   AF-A0A7S2TJH9-F1
#
_cell.length_a   1.000
_cell.length_b   1.000
_cell.length_c   1.000
_cell.angle_alpha   90.00
_cell.angle_beta   90.00
_cell.angle_gamma   90.00
#
_symmetry.space_group_name_H-M   'P 1'
#
loop_
_entity.id
_entity.type
_entity.pdbx_description
1 polymer ?
#
loop_
_entity_poly.entity_id
_entity_poly.type
_entity_poly.pdbx_seq_one_letter_code
_entity_poly.pdbx_strand_id
1 'polypeptide(L)'
;YIHMCDWYATFCALAGVDPKDEKAATAGFPAIDSVNMWPLLSGKVQSGPRTEIPLSVDFKLTGHGTTFAVNSSALIQGEWKLLLGQQIQTYHQGPAFPNASNYGVMTDRSLQKHCGERLGCLYNIRSDPTEQNNVVLEHRDIASKMRNRLNELRKTQFQMPSDKSQKDQCLDQVRENGNFYGPWITTQD
;
A
#
# COMPACT_ATOMS: atom_id res chain seq x y z
N TYR A 1 15.73 -0.77 4.68
CA TYR A 1 14.60 0.05 4.20
C TYR A 1 13.97 0.78 5.37
N ILE A 2 13.22 1.84 5.13
CA ILE A 2 12.30 2.49 6.08
C ILE A 2 10.99 2.69 5.33
N HIS A 3 9.85 2.52 6.00
CA HIS A 3 8.52 2.76 5.45
C HIS A 3 7.72 3.72 6.35
N MET A 4 6.71 4.41 5.80
CA MET A 4 5.91 5.38 6.56
C MET A 4 5.29 4.78 7.83
N CYS A 5 4.90 3.49 7.80
CA CYS A 5 4.33 2.84 8.98
C CYS A 5 5.32 2.68 10.15
N ASP A 6 6.63 2.78 9.93
CA ASP A 6 7.66 2.57 10.97
C ASP A 6 7.70 3.65 12.05
N TRP A 7 7.14 4.82 11.76
CA TRP A 7 7.23 5.96 12.67
C TRP A 7 6.53 5.69 14.01
N TYR A 8 5.43 4.93 14.00
CA TYR A 8 4.69 4.62 15.21
C TYR A 8 5.55 3.86 16.24
N ALA A 9 6.09 2.69 15.89
CA ALA A 9 6.94 1.91 16.78
C ALA A 9 8.27 2.62 17.11
N THR A 10 8.78 3.42 16.17
CA THR A 10 9.99 4.24 16.40
C THR A 10 9.75 5.30 17.48
N PHE A 11 8.64 6.03 17.43
CA PHE A 11 8.31 7.03 18.44
C PHE A 11 7.90 6.41 19.78
N CYS A 12 7.17 5.29 19.77
CA CYS A 12 6.90 4.52 20.99
C CYS A 12 8.20 4.11 21.70
N ALA A 13 9.18 3.58 20.96
CA ALA A 13 10.47 3.20 21.52
C ALA A 13 11.24 4.39 22.11
N LEU A 14 11.20 5.56 21.45
CA LEU A 14 11.80 6.78 21.97
C LEU A 14 11.10 7.28 23.25
N ALA A 15 9.79 7.13 23.34
CA ALA A 15 8.99 7.46 24.52
C ALA A 15 9.05 6.40 25.63
N GLY A 16 9.69 5.25 25.39
CA GLY A 16 9.77 4.15 26.35
C GLY A 16 8.46 3.39 26.54
N VAL A 17 7.55 3.40 25.56
CA VAL A 17 6.26 2.69 25.60
C VAL A 17 6.21 1.54 24.60
N ASP A 18 5.40 0.52 24.90
CA ASP A 18 5.15 -0.61 23.99
C ASP A 18 4.23 -0.16 22.83
N PRO A 19 4.61 -0.36 21.55
CA PRO A 19 3.76 -0.03 20.41
C PRO A 19 2.60 -1.03 20.18
N LYS A 20 2.47 -2.09 20.98
CA LYS A 20 1.36 -3.04 20.83
C LYS A 20 0.01 -2.39 21.15
N ASP A 21 -0.92 -2.49 20.20
CA ASP A 21 -2.32 -2.14 20.42
C ASP A 21 -3.07 -3.31 21.09
N GLU A 22 -3.13 -3.28 22.42
CA GLU A 22 -3.81 -4.32 23.22
C GLU A 22 -5.32 -4.38 22.97
N LYS A 23 -5.96 -3.23 22.66
CA LYS A 23 -7.39 -3.20 22.35
C LYS A 23 -7.64 -3.91 21.03
N ALA A 24 -6.81 -3.61 20.02
CA ALA A 24 -6.94 -4.23 18.72
C ALA A 24 -6.65 -5.73 18.77
N ALA A 25 -5.61 -6.14 19.50
CA ALA A 25 -5.28 -7.55 19.71
C ALA A 25 -6.42 -8.31 20.41
N THR A 26 -7.02 -7.71 21.45
CA THR A 26 -8.18 -8.29 22.16
C THR A 26 -9.41 -8.45 21.25
N ALA A 27 -9.59 -7.52 20.32
CA ALA A 27 -10.65 -7.58 19.30
C ALA A 27 -10.33 -8.55 18.14
N GLY A 28 -9.17 -9.22 18.16
CA GLY A 28 -8.77 -10.16 17.11
C GLY A 28 -8.22 -9.51 15.84
N PHE A 29 -7.85 -8.23 15.88
CA PHE A 29 -7.18 -7.59 14.74
C PHE A 29 -5.72 -8.04 14.62
N PRO A 30 -5.15 -8.01 13.40
CA PRO A 30 -3.74 -8.28 13.19
C PRO A 30 -2.82 -7.35 14.00
N ALA A 31 -1.61 -7.84 14.29
CA ALA A 31 -0.58 -7.01 14.88
C ALA A 31 -0.16 -5.85 13.95
N ILE A 32 0.41 -4.80 14.55
CA ILE A 32 0.96 -3.66 13.80
C ILE A 32 2.14 -4.07 12.91
N ASP A 33 2.23 -3.47 11.72
CA ASP A 33 3.35 -3.68 10.79
C ASP A 33 4.58 -2.78 11.09
N SER A 34 4.45 -1.89 12.07
CA SER A 34 5.47 -0.91 12.44
C SER A 34 6.66 -1.55 13.15
N VAL A 35 7.89 -1.17 12.80
CA VAL A 35 9.10 -1.61 13.51
C VAL A 35 9.93 -0.42 14.00
N ASN A 36 10.65 -0.60 15.11
CA ASN A 36 11.50 0.45 15.65
C ASN A 36 12.76 0.65 14.78
N MET A 37 12.84 1.78 14.10
CA MET A 37 13.95 2.14 13.23
C MET A 37 15.01 3.01 13.92
N TRP A 38 14.82 3.38 15.19
CA TRP A 38 15.74 4.27 15.92
C TRP A 38 17.19 3.76 15.95
N PRO A 39 17.48 2.45 16.16
CA PRO A 39 18.86 1.97 16.09
C PRO A 39 19.54 2.25 14.76
N LEU A 40 18.81 2.18 13.64
CA LEU A 40 19.35 2.55 12.32
C LEU A 40 19.54 4.06 12.22
N LEU A 41 18.51 4.84 12.57
CA LEU A 41 18.50 6.31 12.43
C LEU A 41 19.54 7.00 13.31
N SER A 42 19.77 6.49 14.52
CA SER A 42 20.81 6.98 15.44
C SER A 42 22.22 6.57 15.05
N GLY A 43 22.40 5.77 13.99
CA GLY A 43 23.69 5.23 13.59
C GLY A 43 24.21 4.10 14.48
N LYS A 44 23.41 3.61 15.44
CA LYS A 44 23.79 2.48 16.31
C LYS A 44 23.98 1.17 15.53
N VAL A 45 23.24 0.98 14.44
CA VAL A 45 23.40 -0.16 13.53
C VAL A 45 23.46 0.30 12.07
N GLN A 46 24.15 -0.46 11.22
CA GLN A 46 24.31 -0.16 9.78
C GLN A 46 23.14 -0.69 8.93
N SER A 47 22.30 -1.57 9.47
CA SER A 47 21.16 -2.15 8.77
C SER A 47 19.96 -2.19 9.70
N GLY A 48 18.83 -1.67 9.22
CA GLY A 48 17.58 -1.62 9.99
C GLY A 48 16.85 -2.96 9.99
N PRO A 49 15.90 -3.14 10.93
CA PRO A 49 15.16 -4.39 11.08
C PRO A 49 14.19 -4.70 9.94
N ARG A 50 13.79 -3.72 9.12
CA ARG A 50 12.84 -3.92 8.01
C ARG A 50 13.47 -4.62 6.82
N THR A 51 13.01 -5.84 6.55
CA THR A 51 13.44 -6.70 5.43
C THR A 51 12.49 -6.71 4.24
N GLU A 52 11.23 -6.33 4.45
CA GLU A 52 10.19 -6.29 3.41
C GLU A 52 9.21 -5.12 3.57
N ILE A 53 8.56 -4.75 2.46
CA ILE A 53 7.51 -3.73 2.40
C ILE A 53 6.37 -4.24 1.51
N PRO A 54 5.26 -4.72 2.09
CA PRO A 54 4.01 -4.90 1.36
C PRO A 54 3.45 -3.51 1.03
N LEU A 55 3.55 -3.09 -0.22
CA LEU A 55 3.00 -1.80 -0.67
C LEU A 55 1.49 -1.90 -0.87
N SER A 56 1.03 -3.05 -1.34
CA SER A 56 -0.37 -3.34 -1.59
C SER A 56 -0.57 -4.85 -1.62
N VAL A 57 -1.65 -5.31 -1.00
CA VAL A 57 -2.07 -6.71 -1.03
C VAL A 57 -3.52 -6.74 -1.51
N ASP A 58 -3.73 -7.33 -2.68
CA ASP A 58 -5.03 -7.48 -3.34
C ASP A 58 -5.88 -6.19 -3.39
N PHE A 59 -5.25 -5.05 -3.71
CA PHE A 59 -5.98 -3.81 -3.90
C PHE A 59 -6.96 -3.94 -5.06
N LYS A 60 -8.24 -3.67 -4.77
CA LYS A 60 -9.31 -3.69 -5.74
C LYS A 60 -9.42 -2.32 -6.40
N LEU A 61 -9.10 -2.26 -7.68
CA LEU A 61 -9.34 -1.08 -8.51
C LEU A 61 -10.84 -0.95 -8.79
N THR A 62 -11.57 -0.28 -7.90
CA THR A 62 -12.97 0.12 -8.11
C THR A 62 -13.01 1.58 -8.56
N GLY A 63 -13.23 1.83 -9.85
CA GLY A 63 -13.48 3.17 -10.41
C GLY A 63 -14.96 3.47 -10.53
N HIS A 64 -15.31 4.75 -10.76
CA HIS A 64 -16.67 5.28 -10.98
C HIS A 64 -17.46 4.50 -12.05
N GLY A 65 -18.12 3.39 -11.66
CA GLY A 65 -18.92 2.56 -12.56
C GLY A 65 -18.15 1.56 -13.44
N THR A 66 -16.82 1.47 -13.30
CA THR A 66 -16.01 0.45 -13.98
C THR A 66 -15.23 -0.39 -12.96
N THR A 67 -15.60 -1.66 -12.87
CA THR A 67 -14.82 -2.68 -12.18
C THR A 67 -13.65 -3.07 -13.08
N PHE A 68 -12.43 -2.65 -12.73
CA PHE A 68 -11.25 -3.26 -13.31
C PHE A 68 -11.13 -4.65 -12.67
N ALA A 69 -11.33 -5.69 -13.47
CA ALA A 69 -11.59 -7.07 -13.02
C ALA A 69 -10.36 -7.79 -12.41
N VAL A 70 -9.36 -7.07 -11.89
CA VAL A 70 -8.09 -7.63 -11.46
C VAL A 70 -7.54 -6.87 -10.27
N ASN A 71 -7.25 -7.61 -9.20
CA ASN A 71 -6.60 -7.10 -8.01
C ASN A 71 -5.15 -6.73 -8.34
N SER A 72 -4.62 -5.69 -7.71
CA SER A 72 -3.20 -5.32 -7.81
C SER A 72 -2.49 -5.67 -6.50
N SER A 73 -1.28 -6.20 -6.58
CA SER A 73 -0.42 -6.40 -5.41
C SER A 73 1.01 -5.97 -5.71
N ALA A 74 1.70 -5.48 -4.69
CA ALA A 74 3.06 -5.03 -4.78
C ALA A 74 3.84 -5.35 -3.49
N LEU A 75 4.98 -6.02 -3.64
CA LEU A 75 5.85 -6.39 -2.52
C LEU A 75 7.30 -6.03 -2.86
N ILE A 76 7.98 -5.36 -1.94
CA ILE A 76 9.44 -5.17 -1.97
C ILE A 76 10.08 -6.12 -0.96
N GLN A 77 11.08 -6.89 -1.38
CA GLN A 77 11.94 -7.70 -0.50
C GLN A 77 13.40 -7.60 -0.94
N GLY A 78 14.25 -7.06 -0.08
CA GLY A 78 15.61 -6.73 -0.49
C GLY A 78 15.60 -5.84 -1.73
N GLU A 79 16.43 -6.15 -2.72
CA GLU A 79 16.52 -5.42 -3.98
C GLU A 79 15.36 -5.66 -4.96
N TRP A 80 14.45 -6.57 -4.65
CA TRP A 80 13.42 -7.01 -5.60
C TRP A 80 12.08 -6.34 -5.31
N LYS A 81 11.38 -5.97 -6.37
CA LYS A 81 9.97 -5.57 -6.33
C LYS A 81 9.17 -6.47 -7.26
N LEU A 82 8.14 -7.11 -6.71
CA LEU A 82 7.17 -7.91 -7.45
C LEU A 82 5.86 -7.14 -7.57
N LEU A 83 5.34 -7.03 -8.79
CA LEU A 83 4.01 -6.53 -9.10
C LEU A 83 3.13 -7.67 -9.64
N LEU A 84 1.90 -7.78 -9.15
CA LEU A 84 0.89 -8.71 -9.65
C LEU A 84 -0.35 -7.95 -10.14
N GLY A 85 -1.02 -8.52 -11.13
CA GLY A 85 -2.29 -8.01 -11.65
C GLY A 85 -2.16 -6.74 -12.49
N GLN A 86 -3.16 -5.85 -12.39
CA GLN A 86 -3.27 -4.64 -13.18
C GLN A 86 -2.44 -3.50 -12.62
N GLN A 87 -1.59 -2.91 -13.45
CA GLN A 87 -0.96 -1.62 -13.19
C GLN A 87 -1.56 -0.60 -14.16
N ILE A 88 -2.02 0.54 -13.64
CA ILE A 88 -2.57 1.65 -14.42
C ILE A 88 -1.61 2.83 -14.40
N GLN A 89 -1.72 3.73 -15.37
CA GLN A 89 -0.89 4.93 -15.48
C GLN A 89 0.61 4.61 -15.52
N THR A 90 0.99 3.58 -16.28
CA THR A 90 2.37 3.04 -16.32
C THR A 90 3.30 3.82 -17.24
N TYR A 91 3.11 5.13 -17.37
CA TYR A 91 3.96 6.00 -18.16
C TYR A 91 5.01 6.68 -17.27
N HIS A 92 6.11 7.10 -17.89
CA HIS A 92 7.14 7.88 -17.21
C HIS A 92 6.94 9.36 -17.51
N GLN A 93 6.99 10.18 -16.46
CA GLN A 93 6.87 11.62 -16.55
C GLN A 93 8.20 12.31 -16.27
N GLY A 94 8.42 13.44 -16.92
CA GLY A 94 9.56 14.31 -16.63
C GLY A 94 9.36 15.07 -15.31
N PRO A 95 10.39 15.78 -14.84
CA PRO A 95 10.34 16.54 -13.59
C PRO A 95 9.32 17.70 -13.60
N ALA A 96 8.96 18.21 -14.78
CA ALA A 96 7.89 19.18 -14.98
C ALA A 96 6.70 18.52 -15.67
N PHE A 97 5.66 18.20 -14.89
CA PHE A 97 4.43 17.54 -15.34
C PHE A 97 3.20 18.13 -14.61
N PRO A 98 2.04 18.27 -15.28
CA PRO A 98 1.82 18.06 -16.71
C PRO A 98 2.45 19.18 -17.55
N ASN A 99 2.92 18.87 -18.76
CA ASN A 99 3.29 19.87 -19.77
C ASN A 99 2.37 19.78 -21.00
N ALA A 100 2.66 20.48 -22.10
CA ALA A 100 1.82 20.51 -23.30
C ALA A 100 1.72 19.18 -24.07
N SER A 101 2.40 18.12 -23.62
CA SER A 101 2.28 16.78 -24.21
C SER A 101 0.94 16.14 -23.83
N ASN A 102 0.32 15.40 -24.75
CA ASN A 102 -0.87 14.61 -24.45
C ASN A 102 -0.47 13.33 -23.71
N TYR A 103 -1.01 13.11 -22.51
CA TYR A 103 -0.66 11.98 -21.64
C TYR A 103 -1.74 10.89 -21.56
N GLY A 104 -2.69 10.93 -22.50
CA GLY A 104 -3.82 10.02 -22.53
C GLY A 104 -4.78 10.23 -21.35
N VAL A 105 -5.81 9.40 -21.29
CA VAL A 105 -6.80 9.37 -20.21
C VAL A 105 -6.61 8.11 -19.39
N MET A 106 -7.07 8.06 -18.14
CA MET A 106 -6.92 6.86 -17.28
C MET A 106 -7.49 5.57 -17.90
N THR A 107 -8.45 5.70 -18.82
CA THR A 107 -9.06 4.58 -19.55
C THR A 107 -8.24 4.10 -20.75
N ASP A 108 -7.17 4.78 -21.11
CA ASP A 108 -6.28 4.37 -22.18
C ASP A 108 -5.54 3.09 -21.80
N ARG A 109 -5.81 2.01 -22.56
CA ARG A 109 -5.20 0.69 -22.35
C ARG A 109 -3.71 0.65 -22.69
N SER A 110 -3.22 1.59 -23.52
CA SER A 110 -1.78 1.69 -23.81
C SER A 110 -0.97 2.13 -22.58
N LEU A 111 -1.62 2.77 -21.59
CA LEU A 111 -1.04 3.22 -20.34
C LEU A 111 -1.25 2.22 -19.19
N GLN A 112 -1.56 0.97 -19.55
CA GLN A 112 -1.83 -0.11 -18.61
C GLN A 112 -0.84 -1.25 -18.84
N LYS A 113 -0.34 -1.83 -17.74
CA LYS A 113 0.53 -3.00 -17.77
C LYS A 113 -0.12 -4.14 -16.99
N HIS A 114 -0.30 -5.27 -17.65
CA HIS A 114 -0.77 -6.50 -17.02
C HIS A 114 0.44 -7.34 -16.58
N CYS A 115 0.70 -7.39 -15.28
CA CYS A 115 1.77 -8.22 -14.72
C CYS A 115 1.35 -9.68 -14.51
N GLY A 116 0.05 -9.97 -14.65
CA GLY A 116 -0.52 -11.30 -14.40
C GLY A 116 -0.45 -11.70 -12.91
N GLU A 117 -1.07 -12.82 -12.57
CA GLU A 117 -1.16 -13.29 -11.17
C GLU A 117 -0.16 -14.39 -10.84
N ARG A 118 0.35 -15.08 -11.88
CA ARG A 118 1.23 -16.26 -11.69
C ARG A 118 2.71 -15.90 -11.62
N LEU A 119 3.24 -15.18 -12.61
CA LEU A 119 4.65 -14.81 -12.65
C LEU A 119 4.87 -13.38 -12.12
N GLY A 120 4.00 -12.44 -12.48
CA GLY A 120 4.16 -11.04 -12.11
C GLY A 120 5.08 -10.28 -13.07
N CYS A 121 5.32 -9.01 -12.73
CA CYS A 121 6.48 -8.27 -13.19
C CYS A 121 7.47 -8.20 -12.03
N LEU A 122 8.73 -8.53 -12.27
CA LEU A 122 9.79 -8.50 -11.27
C LEU A 122 10.87 -7.51 -11.70
N TYR A 123 11.24 -6.61 -10.80
CA TYR A 123 12.28 -5.61 -11.03
C TYR A 123 13.32 -5.68 -9.92
N ASN A 124 14.58 -5.50 -10.28
CA ASN A 124 15.63 -5.19 -9.31
C ASN A 124 15.69 -3.66 -9.13
N ILE A 125 15.10 -3.15 -8.06
CA ILE A 125 14.98 -1.71 -7.81
C ILE A 125 16.28 -1.05 -7.33
N ARG A 126 17.35 -1.82 -7.10
CA ARG A 126 18.69 -1.27 -6.83
C ARG A 126 19.45 -0.98 -8.12
N SER A 127 19.44 -1.92 -9.06
CA SER A 127 20.11 -1.76 -10.36
C SER A 127 19.24 -1.06 -11.40
N ASP A 128 17.91 -1.20 -11.31
CA ASP A 128 16.91 -0.55 -12.15
C ASP A 128 15.86 0.17 -11.28
N PRO A 129 16.21 1.33 -10.69
CA PRO A 129 15.28 2.11 -9.89
C PRO A 129 14.10 2.67 -10.69
N THR A 130 14.16 2.61 -12.02
CA THR A 130 13.10 3.09 -12.92
C THR A 130 12.11 2.01 -13.34
N GLU A 131 12.35 0.75 -12.98
CA GLU A 131 11.45 -0.38 -13.24
C GLU A 131 11.14 -0.57 -14.74
N GLN A 132 12.14 -0.32 -15.59
CA GLN A 132 11.99 -0.43 -17.05
C GLN A 132 12.13 -1.88 -17.52
N ASN A 133 12.94 -2.68 -16.82
CA ASN A 133 13.34 -4.01 -17.24
C ASN A 133 12.67 -5.06 -16.35
N ASN A 134 11.59 -5.65 -16.85
CA ASN A 134 10.97 -6.80 -16.19
C ASN A 134 11.84 -8.05 -16.40
N VAL A 135 12.41 -8.57 -15.31
CA VAL A 135 13.35 -9.71 -15.31
C VAL A 135 12.74 -10.98 -14.69
N VAL A 136 11.41 -11.11 -14.73
CA VAL A 136 10.69 -12.22 -14.10
C VAL A 136 11.01 -13.58 -14.73
N LEU A 137 11.35 -13.63 -16.02
CA LEU A 137 11.60 -14.90 -16.72
C LEU A 137 12.96 -15.49 -16.37
N GLU A 138 13.93 -14.64 -16.05
CA GLU A 138 15.28 -14.94 -15.61
C GLU A 138 15.32 -15.32 -14.12
N HIS A 139 14.43 -14.74 -13.31
CA HIS A 139 14.41 -14.89 -11.85
C HIS A 139 13.07 -15.46 -11.33
N ARG A 140 12.57 -16.51 -11.98
CA ARG A 140 11.27 -17.14 -11.65
C ARG A 140 11.18 -17.66 -10.22
N ASP A 141 12.30 -18.12 -9.66
CA ASP A 141 12.35 -18.63 -8.29
C ASP A 141 12.13 -17.50 -7.27
N ILE A 142 12.72 -16.33 -7.51
CA ILE A 142 12.53 -15.11 -6.69
C ILE A 142 11.07 -14.67 -6.77
N ALA A 143 10.51 -14.56 -7.97
CA ALA A 143 9.10 -14.21 -8.14
C ALA A 143 8.17 -15.18 -7.41
N SER A 144 8.46 -16.49 -7.47
CA SER A 144 7.67 -17.50 -6.77
C SER A 144 7.79 -17.38 -5.25
N LYS A 145 8.98 -17.13 -4.70
CA LYS A 145 9.20 -16.89 -3.27
C LYS A 145 8.43 -15.65 -2.79
N MET A 146 8.56 -14.53 -3.48
CA MET A 146 7.87 -13.28 -3.14
C MET A 146 6.34 -13.42 -3.24
N ARG A 147 5.84 -14.16 -4.23
CA ARG A 147 4.40 -14.47 -4.33
C ARG A 147 3.92 -15.33 -3.16
N ASN A 148 4.68 -16.34 -2.75
CA ASN A 148 4.34 -17.13 -1.58
C ASN A 148 4.32 -16.26 -0.32
N ARG A 149 5.25 -15.30 -0.19
CA ARG A 149 5.21 -14.33 0.90
C ARG A 149 3.95 -13.45 0.85
N LEU A 150 3.55 -12.98 -0.32
CA LEU A 150 2.26 -12.28 -0.49
C LEU A 150 1.07 -13.12 -0.03
N ASN A 151 1.04 -14.43 -0.32
CA ASN A 151 -0.01 -15.32 0.17
C ASN A 151 -0.06 -15.41 1.70
N GLU A 152 1.08 -15.35 2.37
CA GLU A 152 1.13 -15.30 3.83
C GLU A 152 0.63 -13.95 4.35
N LEU A 153 1.04 -12.84 3.74
CA LEU A 153 0.60 -11.49 4.11
C LEU A 153 -0.91 -11.28 3.92
N ARG A 154 -1.52 -11.93 2.91
CA ARG A 154 -2.98 -11.92 2.69
C ARG A 154 -3.77 -12.40 3.91
N LYS A 155 -3.22 -13.32 4.71
CA LYS A 155 -3.92 -13.89 5.88
C LYS A 155 -4.15 -12.87 6.98
N THR A 156 -3.33 -11.82 7.03
CA THR A 156 -3.42 -10.73 8.01
C THR A 156 -3.82 -9.42 7.36
N GLN A 157 -4.26 -9.43 6.10
CA GLN A 157 -4.83 -8.25 5.48
C GLN A 157 -6.16 -7.92 6.16
N PHE A 158 -6.27 -6.69 6.65
CA PHE A 158 -7.48 -6.20 7.28
C PHE A 158 -7.93 -4.89 6.62
N GLN A 159 -9.21 -4.84 6.23
CA GLN A 159 -9.85 -3.65 5.70
C GLN A 159 -11.30 -3.63 6.18
N MET A 160 -11.68 -2.59 6.94
CA MET A 160 -13.07 -2.36 7.28
C MET A 160 -13.85 -1.96 6.04
N PRO A 161 -15.00 -2.59 5.74
CA PRO A 161 -15.90 -2.09 4.71
C PRO A 161 -16.47 -0.74 5.13
N SER A 162 -16.71 0.14 4.16
CA SER A 162 -17.40 1.41 4.44
C SER A 162 -18.83 1.15 4.92
N ASP A 163 -19.17 1.62 6.11
CA ASP A 163 -20.55 1.67 6.57
C ASP A 163 -21.26 2.87 5.91
N LYS A 164 -22.36 2.59 5.20
CA LYS A 164 -23.17 3.60 4.51
C LYS A 164 -24.57 3.74 5.12
N SER A 165 -24.86 3.02 6.21
CA SER A 165 -26.18 3.02 6.85
C SER A 165 -26.60 4.40 7.35
N GLN A 166 -25.64 5.28 7.63
CA GLN A 166 -25.86 6.62 8.19
C GLN A 166 -25.65 7.74 7.18
N LYS A 167 -25.63 7.42 5.88
CA LYS A 167 -25.36 8.42 4.82
C LYS A 167 -26.31 9.62 4.92
N ASP A 168 -27.60 9.38 5.12
CA ASP A 168 -28.59 10.45 5.11
C ASP A 168 -28.44 11.35 6.35
N GLN A 169 -28.22 10.76 7.53
CA GLN A 169 -27.94 11.48 8.78
C GLN A 169 -26.68 12.36 8.66
N CYS A 170 -25.62 11.83 8.05
CA CYS A 170 -24.41 12.58 7.74
C CYS A 170 -24.72 13.80 6.84
N LEU A 171 -25.52 13.60 5.78
CA LEU A 171 -25.90 14.68 4.87
C LEU A 171 -26.83 15.72 5.50
N ASP A 172 -27.72 15.32 6.40
CA ASP A 172 -28.55 16.22 7.21
C ASP A 172 -27.66 17.10 8.09
N GLN A 173 -26.73 16.51 8.84
CA GLN A 173 -25.83 17.27 9.70
C GLN A 173 -24.94 18.23 8.91
N VAL A 174 -24.45 17.84 7.74
CA VAL A 174 -23.68 18.74 6.86
C VAL A 174 -24.51 19.97 6.51
N ARG A 175 -25.80 19.81 6.18
CA ARG A 175 -26.70 20.94 5.88
C ARG A 175 -26.91 21.82 7.10
N GLU A 176 -27.17 21.23 8.27
CA GLU A 176 -27.33 21.96 9.53
C GLU A 176 -26.07 22.76 9.92
N ASN A 177 -24.88 22.21 9.62
CA ASN A 177 -23.60 22.86 9.85
C ASN A 177 -23.27 23.94 8.82
N GLY A 178 -24.21 24.40 7.99
CA GLY A 178 -23.95 25.40 6.95
C GLY A 178 -23.17 24.86 5.76
N ASN A 179 -23.38 23.58 5.41
CA ASN A 179 -22.67 22.82 4.37
C ASN A 179 -21.20 22.48 4.69
N PHE A 180 -20.86 22.38 5.97
CA PHE A 180 -19.55 21.92 6.43
C PHE A 180 -19.63 20.50 7.00
N TYR A 181 -18.69 19.64 6.60
CA TYR A 181 -18.52 18.31 7.21
C TYR A 181 -18.09 18.45 8.67
N GLY A 182 -18.74 17.68 9.54
CA GLY A 182 -18.43 17.57 10.96
C GLY A 182 -19.01 16.28 11.52
N PRO A 183 -18.79 15.98 12.82
CA PRO A 183 -19.42 14.83 13.48
C PRO A 183 -20.95 14.88 13.33
N TRP A 184 -21.57 13.75 12.96
CA TRP A 184 -23.02 13.59 12.82
C TRP A 184 -23.62 12.52 13.75
N ILE A 185 -22.77 11.91 14.59
CA ILE A 185 -23.16 10.97 15.64
C ILE A 185 -22.74 11.60 16.96
N THR A 186 -23.67 11.77 17.88
CA THR A 186 -23.35 12.10 19.27
C THR A 186 -22.81 10.84 19.95
N THR A 187 -21.68 10.95 20.65
CA THR A 187 -21.23 9.89 21.53
C THR A 187 -22.29 9.68 22.61
N GLN A 188 -22.84 8.47 22.75
CA GLN A 188 -23.55 8.11 23.97
C GLN A 188 -22.50 8.08 25.08
N ASP A 189 -22.70 8.95 26.08
CA ASP A 189 -21.91 8.96 27.33
C ASP A 189 -22.08 7.65 28.12
#